data_AF-A0A6A4W9E6-F1
#
_entry.id   AF-A0A6A4W9E6-F1
#
_cell.length_a   1.000
_cell.length_b   1.000
_cell.length_c   1.000
_cell.angle_alpha   90.00
_cell.angle_beta   90.00
_cell.angle_gamma   90.00
#
_symmetry.space_group_name_H-M   'P 1'
#
loop_
_entity.id
_entity.type
_entity.pdbx_description
1 polymer ?
#
loop_
_entity_poly.entity_id
_entity_poly.type
_entity_poly.pdbx_seq_one_letter_code
_entity_poly.pdbx_strand_id
1 'polypeptide(L)'
;MQVQGLLLLLLGCLALSGGQQPPAPRRLVCYYTNWARYRKPLAAFTPENISPHLCTHLHYAFANTNSRLRVGPSDPFSDFTKGGYKQMVALKKVNPALRVLIMLGGSNSPQQMAFEEIAADDSKMKRFVAEAIKYVRMHNFDGIDLDWKVPRQKEGHARLLELFASEVKKESETSGKERLIISTTIPGNVTMLMEDFDVPRIAKAVDYVNALVYQFRSCDGNRTSHHSPLFTTDPESTDFVDFIVQMYLSSGADPAKFNLAVPAFGQTYTLSDPAVSGFGAPTADLGFPGKLTGGAGALSFTEICEHVSMDGWTAHRPLPDAAGPYAVGGDQWVAYDDQFMMRRKGSLHPREGPPTTPEYDNSAVFTCPSDGRFPKPDNCREFYICSDRVADVKSCEDGTVFDAERSFCREDAPCMDTEPPRVTQFRSTPPPVTEARLTVPPPLLKAGGDTDTVVIPAAEPPPTRPIDMKVDMDMDVKTDGELQQVLQLVQELGGIDSLRTLLSALRQPSAQVEAGAPSAQVEGVAPSTPVDTGAPSRLTEFPAPQPAVAQVVTTDGGRTRIRVHVTVELEPF
;
A
#
# COMPACT_ATOMS: atom_id res chain seq x y z
N MET A 1 11.18 -55.03 47.54
CA MET A 1 10.48 -54.30 46.46
C MET A 1 9.90 -53.00 47.01
N GLN A 2 10.68 -51.92 47.15
CA GLN A 2 10.14 -50.65 47.70
C GLN A 2 11.00 -49.39 47.46
N VAL A 3 11.69 -49.29 46.30
CA VAL A 3 12.51 -48.09 45.96
C VAL A 3 12.26 -47.55 44.55
N GLN A 4 11.81 -48.37 43.60
CA GLN A 4 11.57 -47.93 42.21
C GLN A 4 10.28 -47.08 42.01
N GLY A 5 9.38 -47.01 43.00
CA GLY A 5 8.12 -46.26 42.88
C GLY A 5 8.24 -44.74 43.09
N LEU A 6 9.27 -44.26 43.78
CA LEU A 6 9.35 -42.85 44.19
C LEU A 6 9.99 -41.93 43.14
N LEU A 7 10.82 -42.47 42.25
CA LEU A 7 11.56 -41.67 41.25
C LEU A 7 10.66 -41.22 40.07
N LEU A 8 9.61 -41.99 39.76
CA LEU A 8 8.64 -41.65 38.72
C LEU A 8 7.66 -40.53 39.12
N LEU A 9 7.42 -40.34 40.43
CA LEU A 9 6.55 -39.26 40.94
C LEU A 9 7.24 -37.89 40.94
N LEU A 10 8.57 -37.84 41.11
CA LEU A 10 9.34 -36.60 41.06
C LEU A 10 9.55 -36.08 39.62
N LEU A 11 9.60 -36.97 38.62
CA LEU A 11 9.62 -36.59 37.20
C LEU A 11 8.25 -36.10 36.69
N GLY A 12 7.14 -36.51 37.31
CA GLY A 12 5.79 -36.07 36.94
C GLY A 12 5.42 -34.65 37.40
N CYS A 13 6.05 -34.13 38.46
CA CYS A 13 5.68 -32.82 39.04
C CYS A 13 6.44 -31.62 38.46
N LEU A 14 7.45 -31.84 37.61
CA LEU A 14 8.21 -30.78 36.93
C LEU A 14 7.61 -30.35 35.58
N ALA A 15 6.50 -30.95 35.15
CA ALA A 15 5.82 -30.65 33.89
C ALA A 15 4.59 -29.70 34.04
N LEU A 16 4.46 -29.01 35.17
CA LEU A 16 3.36 -28.07 35.46
C LEU A 16 3.80 -26.65 35.79
N SER A 17 5.10 -26.33 35.64
CA SER A 17 5.49 -24.93 35.39
C SER A 17 4.91 -24.55 34.03
N GLY A 18 3.88 -23.70 34.03
CA GLY A 18 3.31 -23.09 32.82
C GLY A 18 4.34 -22.19 32.15
N GLY A 19 5.28 -22.81 31.43
CA GLY A 19 6.29 -22.10 30.68
C GLY A 19 5.61 -21.22 29.66
N GLN A 20 5.64 -19.90 29.88
CA GLN A 20 5.31 -18.95 28.84
C GLN A 20 6.17 -19.31 27.63
N GLN A 21 5.51 -19.78 26.58
CA GLN A 21 6.15 -20.01 25.30
C GLN A 21 6.86 -18.70 24.93
N PRO A 22 8.18 -18.72 24.65
CA PRO A 22 8.92 -17.49 24.43
C PRO A 22 8.21 -16.69 23.34
N PRO A 23 8.01 -15.36 23.54
CA PRO A 23 7.20 -14.57 22.64
C PRO A 23 7.70 -14.76 21.21
N ALA A 24 6.78 -15.05 20.30
CA ALA A 24 7.12 -15.36 18.91
C ALA A 24 8.05 -14.25 18.36
N PRO A 25 9.15 -14.61 17.69
CA PRO A 25 10.17 -13.64 17.29
C PRO A 25 9.54 -12.54 16.43
N ARG A 26 9.62 -11.29 16.91
CA ARG A 26 8.96 -10.15 16.25
C ARG A 26 9.50 -9.98 14.83
N ARG A 27 8.58 -9.92 13.87
CA ARG A 27 8.90 -9.75 12.45
C ARG A 27 9.01 -8.28 12.11
N LEU A 28 10.17 -7.84 11.65
CA LEU A 28 10.35 -6.56 10.95
C LEU A 28 10.52 -6.85 9.46
N VAL A 29 9.50 -6.47 8.68
CA VAL A 29 9.45 -6.60 7.21
C VAL A 29 9.76 -5.23 6.60
N CYS A 30 10.74 -5.17 5.70
CA CYS A 30 11.09 -3.94 5.00
C CYS A 30 10.96 -4.11 3.48
N TYR A 31 10.32 -3.14 2.84
CA TYR A 31 10.05 -3.15 1.40
C TYR A 31 11.16 -2.38 0.69
N TYR A 32 11.80 -3.01 -0.29
CA TYR A 32 12.76 -2.38 -1.20
C TYR A 32 12.11 -2.26 -2.58
N THR A 33 12.15 -1.07 -3.17
CA THR A 33 11.56 -0.80 -4.48
C THR A 33 12.64 -0.67 -5.55
N ASN A 34 12.57 -1.47 -6.62
CA ASN A 34 13.63 -1.54 -7.64
C ASN A 34 13.82 -0.24 -8.43
N TRP A 35 12.78 0.61 -8.50
CA TRP A 35 12.82 1.94 -9.10
C TRP A 35 13.53 3.00 -8.23
N ALA A 36 13.81 2.73 -6.94
CA ALA A 36 14.58 3.65 -6.11
C ALA A 36 16.02 3.85 -6.62
N ARG A 37 16.51 2.94 -7.47
CA ARG A 37 17.77 3.06 -8.23
C ARG A 37 17.82 4.30 -9.13
N TYR A 38 16.67 4.77 -9.64
CA TYR A 38 16.58 5.86 -10.61
C TYR A 38 16.38 7.25 -10.00
N ARG A 39 16.28 7.33 -8.67
CA ARG A 39 16.27 8.63 -7.96
C ARG A 39 17.57 9.39 -8.24
N LYS A 40 17.53 10.71 -8.07
CA LYS A 40 18.71 11.59 -8.23
C LYS A 40 19.88 11.11 -7.35
N PRO A 41 21.16 11.36 -7.71
CA PRO A 41 22.31 10.65 -7.14
C PRO A 41 22.41 10.56 -5.61
N LEU A 42 21.96 11.58 -4.86
CA LEU A 42 21.98 11.56 -3.38
C LEU A 42 20.86 10.71 -2.74
N ALA A 43 19.85 10.33 -3.52
CA ALA A 43 18.71 9.51 -3.10
C ALA A 43 18.58 8.19 -3.87
N ALA A 44 19.49 7.93 -4.82
CA ALA A 44 19.59 6.66 -5.52
C ALA A 44 19.86 5.54 -4.52
N PHE A 45 18.92 4.59 -4.41
CA PHE A 45 18.96 3.54 -3.41
C PHE A 45 18.94 2.17 -4.08
N THR A 46 19.84 1.29 -3.67
CA THR A 46 20.08 -0.04 -4.24
C THR A 46 20.23 -1.06 -3.11
N PRO A 47 20.24 -2.39 -3.38
CA PRO A 47 20.36 -3.38 -2.31
C PRO A 47 21.70 -3.29 -1.56
N GLU A 48 22.74 -2.70 -2.15
CA GLU A 48 24.04 -2.44 -1.51
C GLU A 48 23.95 -1.39 -0.39
N ASN A 49 22.91 -0.55 -0.39
CA ASN A 49 22.65 0.46 0.64
C ASN A 49 21.87 -0.11 1.84
N ILE A 50 21.40 -1.36 1.77
CA ILE A 50 20.61 -2.00 2.84
C ILE A 50 21.56 -2.61 3.88
N SER A 51 21.41 -2.22 5.15
CA SER A 51 22.06 -2.92 6.26
C SER A 51 21.42 -4.31 6.45
N PRO A 52 22.16 -5.43 6.31
CA PRO A 52 21.60 -6.79 6.39
C PRO A 52 21.02 -7.17 7.75
N HIS A 53 21.28 -6.37 8.79
CA HIS A 53 20.82 -6.60 10.16
C HIS A 53 19.66 -5.67 10.57
N LEU A 54 19.23 -4.74 9.71
CA LEU A 54 18.15 -3.80 10.04
C LEU A 54 16.78 -4.50 10.08
N CYS A 55 16.55 -5.46 9.19
CA CYS A 55 15.25 -6.10 8.98
C CYS A 55 15.36 -7.61 9.13
N THR A 56 14.29 -8.26 9.59
CA THR A 56 14.21 -9.74 9.65
C THR A 56 13.85 -10.33 8.30
N HIS A 57 13.03 -9.60 7.54
CA HIS A 57 12.54 -9.95 6.22
C HIS A 57 12.71 -8.75 5.28
N LEU A 58 13.21 -8.99 4.08
CA LEU A 58 13.20 -8.02 2.99
C LEU A 58 12.24 -8.47 1.90
N HIS A 59 11.42 -7.55 1.41
CA HIS A 59 10.48 -7.75 0.31
C HIS A 59 10.96 -6.95 -0.88
N TYR A 60 11.24 -7.61 -2.01
CA TYR A 60 11.68 -6.97 -3.24
C TYR A 60 10.46 -6.65 -4.13
N ALA A 61 10.15 -5.37 -4.28
CA ALA A 61 9.11 -4.83 -5.14
C ALA A 61 9.71 -4.42 -6.51
N PHE A 62 9.31 -5.00 -7.64
CA PHE A 62 8.35 -6.10 -7.85
C PHE A 62 8.87 -7.09 -8.91
N ALA A 63 8.21 -8.24 -9.00
CA ALA A 63 8.13 -9.04 -10.22
C ALA A 63 6.70 -8.99 -10.75
N ASN A 64 6.54 -9.07 -12.08
CA ASN A 64 5.26 -8.91 -12.77
C ASN A 64 4.92 -10.17 -13.58
N THR A 65 3.67 -10.26 -14.05
CA THR A 65 3.22 -11.21 -15.07
C THR A 65 3.43 -10.64 -16.47
N ASN A 66 4.01 -11.44 -17.37
CA ASN A 66 4.04 -11.13 -18.80
C ASN A 66 2.73 -11.50 -19.51
N SER A 67 2.63 -11.20 -20.81
CA SER A 67 1.48 -11.50 -21.69
C SER A 67 1.13 -12.99 -21.84
N ARG A 68 1.92 -13.91 -21.25
CA ARG A 68 1.62 -15.35 -21.18
C ARG A 68 1.23 -15.80 -19.75
N LEU A 69 0.91 -14.84 -18.87
CA LEU A 69 0.59 -15.05 -17.46
C LEU A 69 1.70 -15.80 -16.71
N ARG A 70 2.96 -15.49 -17.00
CA ARG A 70 4.14 -16.03 -16.30
C ARG A 70 4.88 -14.94 -15.56
N VAL A 71 5.40 -15.28 -14.39
CA VAL A 71 6.25 -14.41 -13.58
C VAL A 71 7.53 -14.05 -14.34
N GLY A 72 7.90 -12.77 -14.28
CA GLY A 72 9.11 -12.20 -14.83
C GLY A 72 9.51 -10.91 -14.07
N PRO A 73 10.66 -10.31 -14.40
CA PRO A 73 11.07 -9.05 -13.79
C PRO A 73 10.06 -7.94 -14.09
N SER A 74 9.85 -7.00 -13.16
CA SER A 74 9.12 -5.77 -13.50
C SER A 74 10.03 -4.79 -14.26
N ASP A 75 11.33 -4.85 -14.00
CA ASP A 75 12.36 -4.05 -14.66
C ASP A 75 13.59 -4.91 -14.98
N PRO A 76 13.69 -5.46 -16.21
CA PRO A 76 14.84 -6.27 -16.62
C PRO A 76 16.19 -5.58 -16.45
N PHE A 77 16.25 -4.23 -16.50
CA PHE A 77 17.50 -3.50 -16.33
C PHE A 77 17.92 -3.43 -14.86
N SER A 78 17.03 -3.03 -13.94
CA SER A 78 17.35 -2.98 -12.50
C SER A 78 17.50 -4.39 -11.91
N ASP A 79 16.58 -5.30 -12.25
CA ASP A 79 16.47 -6.63 -11.65
C ASP A 79 17.57 -7.59 -12.12
N PHE A 80 17.84 -7.63 -13.44
CA PHE A 80 18.79 -8.57 -14.05
C PHE A 80 20.09 -7.91 -14.51
N THR A 81 20.04 -6.85 -15.32
CA THR A 81 21.24 -6.23 -15.91
C THR A 81 22.13 -5.55 -14.86
N LYS A 82 21.52 -4.88 -13.88
CA LYS A 82 22.18 -4.35 -12.67
C LYS A 82 22.17 -5.33 -11.50
N GLY A 83 21.58 -6.52 -11.69
CA GLY A 83 21.64 -7.63 -10.75
C GLY A 83 20.89 -7.42 -9.44
N GLY A 84 19.87 -6.55 -9.39
CA GLY A 84 19.12 -6.22 -8.17
C GLY A 84 18.68 -7.45 -7.37
N TYR A 85 18.16 -8.49 -8.03
CA TYR A 85 17.77 -9.74 -7.35
C TYR A 85 18.97 -10.44 -6.71
N LYS A 86 20.08 -10.54 -7.44
CA LYS A 86 21.31 -11.21 -6.97
C LYS A 86 21.94 -10.46 -5.80
N GLN A 87 21.96 -9.12 -5.86
CA GLN A 87 22.44 -8.26 -4.79
C GLN A 87 21.57 -8.43 -3.53
N MET A 88 20.25 -8.35 -3.68
CA MET A 88 19.29 -8.49 -2.58
C MET A 88 19.42 -9.85 -1.87
N VAL A 89 19.41 -10.95 -2.62
CA VAL A 89 19.54 -12.29 -2.06
C VAL A 89 20.93 -12.53 -1.45
N ALA A 90 21.98 -11.86 -1.95
CA ALA A 90 23.32 -11.96 -1.39
C ALA A 90 23.46 -11.35 0.02
N LEU A 91 22.54 -10.48 0.47
CA LEU A 91 22.54 -9.95 1.84
C LEU A 91 22.45 -11.06 2.90
N LYS A 92 21.82 -12.20 2.56
CA LYS A 92 21.77 -13.41 3.41
C LYS A 92 23.14 -14.05 3.69
N LYS A 93 24.17 -13.74 2.89
CA LYS A 93 25.56 -14.17 3.15
C LYS A 93 26.18 -13.44 4.34
N VAL A 94 25.70 -12.22 4.63
CA VAL A 94 26.12 -11.41 5.78
C VAL A 94 25.25 -11.74 6.99
N ASN A 95 23.94 -11.89 6.78
CA ASN A 95 22.99 -12.30 7.81
C ASN A 95 22.22 -13.57 7.41
N PRO A 96 22.67 -14.79 7.79
CA PRO A 96 21.99 -16.03 7.44
C PRO A 96 20.57 -16.21 8.03
N ALA A 97 20.21 -15.42 9.05
CA ALA A 97 18.85 -15.40 9.60
C ALA A 97 17.88 -14.54 8.77
N LEU A 98 18.40 -13.67 7.89
CA LEU A 98 17.60 -12.85 6.99
C LEU A 98 16.78 -13.73 6.04
N ARG A 99 15.54 -13.32 5.77
CA ARG A 99 14.69 -13.91 4.73
C ARG A 99 14.38 -12.84 3.67
N VAL A 100 14.43 -13.24 2.39
CA VAL A 100 14.24 -12.34 1.24
C VAL A 100 13.14 -12.91 0.36
N LEU A 101 12.04 -12.18 0.24
CA LEU A 101 10.88 -12.54 -0.59
C LEU A 101 10.84 -11.66 -1.84
N ILE A 102 10.31 -12.22 -2.93
CA ILE A 102 9.93 -11.46 -4.13
C ILE A 102 8.44 -11.13 -4.06
N MET A 103 8.10 -9.87 -4.33
CA MET A 103 6.70 -9.44 -4.39
C MET A 103 6.14 -9.57 -5.80
N LEU A 104 4.97 -10.18 -5.95
CA LEU A 104 4.21 -10.16 -7.21
C LEU A 104 3.01 -9.22 -7.08
N GLY A 105 2.96 -8.17 -7.89
CA GLY A 105 1.79 -7.30 -7.92
C GLY A 105 2.09 -5.81 -7.98
N GLY A 106 1.46 -5.07 -7.07
CA GLY A 106 1.36 -3.62 -7.11
C GLY A 106 0.17 -3.14 -7.95
N SER A 107 -0.17 -1.87 -7.84
CA SER A 107 -1.43 -1.29 -8.32
C SER A 107 -1.53 -1.05 -9.85
N ASN A 108 -0.58 -1.55 -10.66
CA ASN A 108 -0.61 -1.27 -12.10
C ASN A 108 -1.68 -2.09 -12.85
N SER A 109 -2.46 -1.44 -13.72
CA SER A 109 -3.64 -2.02 -14.37
C SER A 109 -3.37 -3.32 -15.15
N PRO A 110 -2.26 -3.47 -15.91
CA PRO A 110 -1.92 -4.74 -16.57
C PRO A 110 -1.74 -5.90 -15.59
N GLN A 111 -1.09 -5.67 -14.45
CA GLN A 111 -0.87 -6.68 -13.42
C GLN A 111 -2.18 -7.10 -12.74
N GLN A 112 -3.06 -6.14 -12.47
CA GLN A 112 -4.40 -6.40 -11.94
C GLN A 112 -5.21 -7.29 -12.90
N MET A 113 -5.30 -6.91 -14.17
CA MET A 113 -6.00 -7.71 -15.20
C MET A 113 -5.43 -9.14 -15.35
N ALA A 114 -4.11 -9.29 -15.27
CA ALA A 114 -3.49 -10.61 -15.34
C ALA A 114 -3.87 -11.49 -14.14
N PHE A 115 -3.94 -10.95 -12.92
CA PHE A 115 -4.39 -11.72 -11.76
C PHE A 115 -5.87 -12.12 -11.87
N GLU A 116 -6.73 -11.25 -12.38
CA GLU A 116 -8.14 -11.59 -12.67
C GLU A 116 -8.24 -12.75 -13.67
N GLU A 117 -7.46 -12.71 -14.75
CA GLU A 117 -7.44 -13.78 -15.76
C GLU A 117 -6.89 -15.11 -15.20
N ILE A 118 -5.87 -15.05 -14.35
CA ILE A 118 -5.31 -16.21 -13.64
C ILE A 118 -6.34 -16.82 -12.69
N ALA A 119 -7.08 -15.98 -11.95
CA ALA A 119 -8.02 -16.41 -10.92
C ALA A 119 -9.34 -16.99 -11.48
N ALA A 120 -9.74 -16.56 -12.68
CA ALA A 120 -10.94 -17.01 -13.36
C ALA A 120 -10.84 -18.43 -13.96
N ASP A 121 -9.64 -19.02 -14.03
CA ASP A 121 -9.39 -20.32 -14.68
C ASP A 121 -8.41 -21.18 -13.84
N ASP A 122 -8.92 -22.28 -13.28
CA ASP A 122 -8.16 -23.22 -12.45
C ASP A 122 -6.87 -23.76 -13.13
N SER A 123 -6.85 -23.89 -14.47
CA SER A 123 -5.69 -24.36 -15.23
C SER A 123 -4.66 -23.25 -15.44
N LYS A 124 -5.09 -21.99 -15.57
CA LYS A 124 -4.20 -20.82 -15.52
C LYS A 124 -3.63 -20.65 -14.11
N MET A 125 -4.46 -20.74 -13.07
CA MET A 125 -4.06 -20.66 -11.66
C MET A 125 -2.98 -21.70 -11.30
N LYS A 126 -3.22 -22.99 -11.59
CA LYS A 126 -2.24 -24.08 -11.33
C LYS A 126 -0.92 -23.88 -12.07
N ARG A 127 -0.98 -23.47 -13.34
CA ARG A 127 0.20 -23.19 -14.16
C ARG A 127 0.98 -21.98 -13.64
N PHE A 128 0.29 -20.90 -13.25
CA PHE A 128 0.91 -19.70 -12.70
C PHE A 128 1.63 -20.01 -11.39
N VAL A 129 0.98 -20.67 -10.43
CA VAL A 129 1.60 -21.08 -9.14
C VAL A 129 2.83 -21.97 -9.38
N ALA A 130 2.74 -22.96 -10.28
CA ALA A 130 3.86 -23.84 -10.59
C ALA A 130 5.06 -23.11 -11.24
N GLU A 131 4.82 -22.15 -12.13
CA GLU A 131 5.89 -21.32 -12.72
C GLU A 131 6.45 -20.30 -11.71
N ALA A 132 5.62 -19.73 -10.84
CA ALA A 132 6.02 -18.80 -9.79
C ALA A 132 6.95 -19.49 -8.77
N ILE A 133 6.61 -20.69 -8.29
CA ILE A 133 7.46 -21.48 -7.37
C ILE A 133 8.84 -21.75 -8.01
N LYS A 134 8.88 -22.12 -9.30
CA LYS A 134 10.15 -22.29 -10.03
C LYS A 134 10.94 -20.98 -10.10
N TYR A 135 10.28 -19.85 -10.35
CA TYR A 135 10.91 -18.53 -10.43
C TYR A 135 11.56 -18.11 -9.10
N VAL A 136 10.82 -18.24 -8.00
CA VAL A 136 11.29 -17.97 -6.62
C VAL A 136 12.54 -18.81 -6.32
N ARG A 137 12.49 -20.13 -6.60
CA ARG A 137 13.63 -21.03 -6.42
C ARG A 137 14.81 -20.71 -7.35
N MET A 138 14.56 -20.37 -8.61
CA MET A 138 15.60 -20.04 -9.62
C MET A 138 16.43 -18.83 -9.20
N HIS A 139 15.79 -17.83 -8.59
CA HIS A 139 16.44 -16.61 -8.12
C HIS A 139 16.91 -16.68 -6.65
N ASN A 140 16.74 -17.82 -5.96
CA ASN A 140 17.15 -18.08 -4.57
C ASN A 140 16.47 -17.16 -3.52
N PHE A 141 15.25 -16.71 -3.81
CA PHE A 141 14.36 -16.11 -2.82
C PHE A 141 13.84 -17.18 -1.84
N ASP A 142 13.56 -16.78 -0.60
CA ASP A 142 13.03 -17.66 0.46
C ASP A 142 11.51 -17.73 0.45
N GLY A 143 10.85 -16.93 -0.39
CA GLY A 143 9.40 -16.87 -0.45
C GLY A 143 8.86 -15.85 -1.43
N ILE A 144 7.55 -15.66 -1.38
CA ILE A 144 6.76 -14.85 -2.29
C ILE A 144 5.70 -14.07 -1.51
N ASP A 145 5.54 -12.79 -1.84
CA ASP A 145 4.41 -11.97 -1.37
C ASP A 145 3.46 -11.73 -2.54
N LEU A 146 2.16 -11.95 -2.33
CA LEU A 146 1.13 -11.56 -3.29
C LEU A 146 0.58 -10.17 -2.92
N ASP A 147 0.81 -9.20 -3.80
CA ASP A 147 0.37 -7.82 -3.67
C ASP A 147 -0.71 -7.48 -4.71
N TRP A 148 -1.79 -8.27 -4.72
CA TRP A 148 -2.94 -8.08 -5.60
C TRP A 148 -3.94 -7.11 -4.98
N LYS A 149 -3.77 -5.80 -5.26
CA LYS A 149 -4.67 -4.73 -4.80
C LYS A 149 -5.34 -3.97 -5.95
N VAL A 150 -6.67 -4.02 -6.14
CA VAL A 150 -7.71 -4.78 -5.42
C VAL A 150 -8.27 -5.94 -6.26
N PRO A 151 -8.57 -7.10 -5.66
CA PRO A 151 -9.14 -8.23 -6.38
C PRO A 151 -10.65 -8.09 -6.56
N ARG A 152 -11.14 -7.98 -7.79
CA ARG A 152 -12.60 -8.05 -8.06
C ARG A 152 -13.15 -9.47 -7.92
N GLN A 153 -12.26 -10.46 -7.74
CA GLN A 153 -12.57 -11.86 -7.45
C GLN A 153 -12.06 -12.25 -6.06
N LYS A 154 -12.78 -11.88 -5.01
CA LYS A 154 -12.53 -12.29 -3.61
C LYS A 154 -12.21 -13.79 -3.44
N GLU A 155 -13.07 -14.63 -4.01
CA GLU A 155 -12.90 -16.09 -4.07
C GLU A 155 -11.67 -16.53 -4.88
N GLY A 156 -11.34 -15.78 -5.93
CA GLY A 156 -10.15 -16.00 -6.76
C GLY A 156 -8.85 -15.73 -6.02
N HIS A 157 -8.79 -14.62 -5.27
CA HIS A 157 -7.65 -14.24 -4.44
C HIS A 157 -7.37 -15.29 -3.35
N ALA A 158 -8.41 -15.69 -2.61
CA ALA A 158 -8.28 -16.72 -1.57
C ALA A 158 -7.82 -18.07 -2.14
N ARG A 159 -8.44 -18.57 -3.22
CA ARG A 159 -8.05 -19.82 -3.88
C ARG A 159 -6.61 -19.80 -4.40
N LEU A 160 -6.14 -18.66 -4.92
CA LEU A 160 -4.78 -18.52 -5.40
C LEU A 160 -3.75 -18.68 -4.26
N LEU A 161 -4.00 -18.07 -3.10
CA LEU A 161 -3.14 -18.21 -1.91
C LEU A 161 -3.19 -19.62 -1.30
N GLU A 162 -4.38 -20.25 -1.24
CA GLU A 162 -4.54 -21.64 -0.81
C GLU A 162 -3.77 -22.61 -1.74
N LEU A 163 -3.75 -22.33 -3.05
CA LEU A 163 -3.00 -23.11 -4.02
C LEU A 163 -1.49 -22.90 -3.90
N PHE A 164 -1.03 -21.66 -3.64
CA PHE A 164 0.37 -21.39 -3.31
C PHE A 164 0.81 -22.17 -2.08
N ALA A 165 0.05 -22.12 -0.99
CA ALA A 165 0.36 -22.80 0.26
C ALA A 165 0.48 -24.33 0.08
N SER A 166 -0.46 -24.94 -0.65
CA SER A 166 -0.47 -26.39 -0.89
C SER A 166 0.65 -26.86 -1.82
N GLU A 167 0.89 -26.19 -2.94
CA GLU A 167 1.97 -26.57 -3.88
C GLU A 167 3.37 -26.25 -3.33
N VAL A 168 3.55 -25.19 -2.53
CA VAL A 168 4.83 -24.92 -1.83
C VAL A 168 5.14 -25.95 -0.76
N LYS A 169 4.13 -26.41 0.01
CA LYS A 169 4.32 -27.52 0.95
C LYS A 169 4.81 -28.77 0.21
N LYS A 170 4.10 -29.16 -0.84
CA LYS A 170 4.41 -30.32 -1.69
C LYS A 170 5.79 -30.21 -2.37
N GLU A 171 6.18 -29.03 -2.85
CA GLU A 171 7.52 -28.80 -3.41
C GLU A 171 8.62 -28.98 -2.36
N SER A 172 8.41 -28.51 -1.12
CA SER A 172 9.37 -28.68 -0.03
C SER A 172 9.54 -30.15 0.37
N GLU A 173 8.43 -30.89 0.49
CA GLU A 173 8.41 -32.33 0.79
C GLU A 173 9.08 -33.16 -0.32
N THR A 174 8.85 -32.81 -1.59
CA THR A 174 9.40 -33.52 -2.75
C THR A 174 10.88 -33.21 -2.99
N SER A 175 11.32 -31.97 -2.73
CA SER A 175 12.68 -31.51 -3.01
C SER A 175 13.65 -31.61 -1.83
N GLY A 176 13.14 -31.78 -0.60
CA GLY A 176 13.93 -31.75 0.63
C GLY A 176 14.48 -30.36 1.01
N LYS A 177 13.99 -29.29 0.35
CA LYS A 177 14.40 -27.90 0.63
C LYS A 177 13.53 -27.26 1.70
N GLU A 178 14.07 -26.25 2.41
CA GLU A 178 13.29 -25.39 3.30
C GLU A 178 12.07 -24.83 2.54
N ARG A 179 10.88 -24.95 3.15
CA ARG A 179 9.62 -24.51 2.54
C ARG A 179 9.66 -23.01 2.28
N LEU A 180 9.22 -22.61 1.09
CA LEU A 180 9.07 -21.19 0.76
C LEU A 180 8.04 -20.52 1.67
N ILE A 181 8.33 -19.29 2.08
CA ILE A 181 7.42 -18.43 2.83
C ILE A 181 6.35 -17.90 1.86
N ILE A 182 5.08 -17.93 2.26
CA ILE A 182 3.98 -17.28 1.55
C ILE A 182 3.50 -16.09 2.40
N SER A 183 3.49 -14.89 1.85
CA SER A 183 2.80 -13.75 2.45
C SER A 183 1.89 -13.06 1.46
N THR A 184 1.09 -12.12 1.94
CA THR A 184 0.29 -11.24 1.09
C THR A 184 0.22 -9.86 1.72
N THR A 185 0.21 -8.83 0.87
CA THR A 185 0.01 -7.45 1.29
C THR A 185 -1.42 -7.03 0.95
N ILE A 186 -2.17 -6.49 1.92
CA ILE A 186 -3.61 -6.16 1.79
C ILE A 186 -3.81 -4.69 2.20
N PRO A 187 -4.68 -3.91 1.52
CA PRO A 187 -4.94 -2.52 1.90
C PRO A 187 -5.68 -2.46 3.25
N GLY A 188 -5.38 -1.43 4.03
CA GLY A 188 -6.04 -1.15 5.31
C GLY A 188 -7.31 -0.30 5.15
N ASN A 189 -8.14 -0.54 4.14
CA ASN A 189 -9.45 0.11 4.00
C ASN A 189 -10.56 -0.88 4.36
N VAL A 190 -11.52 -0.47 5.21
CA VAL A 190 -12.54 -1.37 5.76
C VAL A 190 -13.46 -1.94 4.69
N THR A 191 -13.93 -1.11 3.76
CA THR A 191 -14.82 -1.54 2.67
C THR A 191 -14.13 -2.58 1.80
N MET A 192 -12.91 -2.29 1.32
CA MET A 192 -12.11 -3.26 0.55
C MET A 192 -11.88 -4.55 1.34
N LEU A 193 -11.52 -4.45 2.63
CA LEU A 193 -11.26 -5.61 3.49
C LEU A 193 -12.49 -6.53 3.61
N MET A 194 -13.69 -5.95 3.71
CA MET A 194 -14.95 -6.69 3.85
C MET A 194 -15.47 -7.21 2.51
N GLU A 195 -15.38 -6.43 1.44
CA GLU A 195 -15.97 -6.73 0.13
C GLU A 195 -15.04 -7.59 -0.75
N ASP A 196 -13.74 -7.28 -0.77
CA ASP A 196 -12.77 -7.86 -1.73
C ASP A 196 -11.92 -9.01 -1.14
N PHE A 197 -11.76 -9.11 0.18
CA PHE A 197 -10.85 -10.10 0.80
C PHE A 197 -11.59 -11.12 1.69
N ASP A 198 -11.26 -12.41 1.55
CA ASP A 198 -11.64 -13.46 2.52
C ASP A 198 -10.53 -13.62 3.56
N VAL A 199 -10.51 -12.70 4.53
CA VAL A 199 -9.52 -12.68 5.61
C VAL A 199 -9.40 -14.04 6.35
N PRO A 200 -10.49 -14.74 6.72
CA PRO A 200 -10.40 -16.04 7.39
C PRO A 200 -9.65 -17.11 6.59
N ARG A 201 -9.82 -17.18 5.25
CA ARG A 201 -9.11 -18.15 4.40
C ARG A 201 -7.69 -17.71 4.11
N ILE A 202 -7.49 -16.42 3.82
CA ILE A 202 -6.17 -15.83 3.59
C ILE A 202 -5.25 -16.08 4.80
N ALA A 203 -5.70 -15.73 6.02
CA ALA A 203 -4.90 -15.90 7.24
C ALA A 203 -4.55 -17.37 7.55
N LYS A 204 -5.35 -18.33 7.08
CA LYS A 204 -5.04 -19.76 7.16
C LYS A 204 -4.01 -20.20 6.11
N ALA A 205 -4.11 -19.68 4.89
CA ALA A 205 -3.23 -20.04 3.77
C ALA A 205 -1.81 -19.47 3.90
N VAL A 206 -1.65 -18.23 4.37
CA VAL A 206 -0.35 -17.54 4.39
C VAL A 206 0.42 -17.71 5.70
N ASP A 207 1.74 -17.49 5.67
CA ASP A 207 2.60 -17.39 6.85
C ASP A 207 2.41 -16.07 7.59
N TYR A 208 2.16 -14.97 6.86
CA TYR A 208 1.79 -13.68 7.43
C TYR A 208 1.10 -12.75 6.41
N VAL A 209 0.34 -11.80 6.93
CA VAL A 209 -0.30 -10.70 6.19
C VAL A 209 0.41 -9.39 6.53
N ASN A 210 0.66 -8.56 5.52
CA ASN A 210 1.14 -7.18 5.68
C ASN A 210 -0.01 -6.22 5.41
N ALA A 211 -0.55 -5.58 6.45
CA ALA A 211 -1.67 -4.66 6.32
C ALA A 211 -1.19 -3.21 6.14
N LEU A 212 -1.58 -2.57 5.03
CA LEU A 212 -1.20 -1.18 4.71
C LEU A 212 -2.16 -0.20 5.39
N VAL A 213 -1.82 0.22 6.61
CA VAL A 213 -2.63 1.14 7.44
C VAL A 213 -2.26 2.61 7.23
N TYR A 214 -2.19 3.03 5.95
CA TYR A 214 -1.77 4.37 5.56
C TYR A 214 -2.39 4.80 4.21
N GLN A 215 -2.20 6.07 3.83
CA GLN A 215 -2.88 6.75 2.70
C GLN A 215 -4.39 7.00 2.93
N PHE A 216 -4.79 7.09 4.20
CA PHE A 216 -6.09 7.63 4.56
C PHE A 216 -6.23 9.09 4.11
N ARG A 217 -7.43 9.49 3.71
CA ARG A 217 -7.78 10.85 3.25
C ARG A 217 -9.01 11.34 4.02
N SER A 218 -9.29 12.65 4.01
CA SER A 218 -10.57 13.15 4.50
C SER A 218 -11.74 12.62 3.66
N CYS A 219 -12.93 12.49 4.24
CA CYS A 219 -14.10 11.94 3.55
C CYS A 219 -14.51 12.72 2.28
N ASP A 220 -14.18 14.02 2.22
CA ASP A 220 -14.37 14.91 1.08
C ASP A 220 -13.12 15.04 0.17
N GLY A 221 -12.01 14.41 0.53
CA GLY A 221 -10.75 14.38 -0.22
C GLY A 221 -9.99 15.71 -0.36
N ASN A 222 -10.58 16.82 0.10
CA ASN A 222 -10.10 18.19 -0.14
C ASN A 222 -9.70 18.93 1.15
N ARG A 223 -9.38 18.19 2.21
CA ARG A 223 -8.91 18.73 3.49
C ARG A 223 -7.64 18.03 3.97
N THR A 224 -6.82 18.77 4.71
CA THR A 224 -5.64 18.21 5.39
C THR A 224 -6.06 17.18 6.44
N SER A 225 -5.44 16.00 6.40
CA SER A 225 -5.69 14.91 7.34
C SER A 225 -4.41 14.13 7.58
N HIS A 226 -4.27 13.48 8.73
CA HIS A 226 -3.13 12.58 8.95
C HIS A 226 -3.35 11.28 8.17
N HIS A 227 -2.44 10.94 7.26
CA HIS A 227 -2.61 9.80 6.34
C HIS A 227 -2.45 8.40 6.97
N SER A 228 -2.03 8.33 8.22
CA SER A 228 -1.92 7.10 9.02
C SER A 228 -2.16 7.43 10.50
N PRO A 229 -3.35 7.85 10.92
CA PRO A 229 -3.61 8.18 12.31
C PRO A 229 -3.69 6.88 13.12
N LEU A 230 -3.07 6.83 14.29
CA LEU A 230 -3.18 5.69 15.19
C LEU A 230 -4.61 5.56 15.73
N PHE A 231 -5.17 6.68 16.16
CA PHE A 231 -6.56 6.84 16.61
C PHE A 231 -7.17 8.08 15.93
N THR A 232 -8.49 8.12 15.84
CA THR A 232 -9.24 9.27 15.30
C THR A 232 -9.97 10.05 16.41
N THR A 233 -10.25 11.32 16.16
CA THR A 233 -11.20 12.13 16.94
C THR A 233 -12.58 12.21 16.27
N ASP A 234 -12.72 11.70 15.05
CA ASP A 234 -13.99 11.60 14.32
C ASP A 234 -14.68 10.27 14.66
N PRO A 235 -15.84 10.28 15.36
CA PRO A 235 -16.51 9.07 15.80
C PRO A 235 -17.12 8.24 14.66
N GLU A 236 -17.28 8.80 13.46
CA GLU A 236 -17.81 8.10 12.28
C GLU A 236 -16.69 7.54 11.37
N SER A 237 -15.46 8.01 11.54
CA SER A 237 -14.31 7.54 10.76
C SER A 237 -13.91 6.11 11.12
N THR A 238 -13.56 5.31 10.11
CA THR A 238 -12.95 3.98 10.28
C THR A 238 -11.51 3.91 9.73
N ASP A 239 -11.02 5.03 9.19
CA ASP A 239 -9.75 5.17 8.50
C ASP A 239 -8.60 5.51 9.49
N PHE A 240 -8.44 4.65 10.51
CA PHE A 240 -7.37 4.75 11.50
C PHE A 240 -6.81 3.38 11.87
N VAL A 241 -5.52 3.36 12.20
CA VAL A 241 -4.69 2.15 12.34
C VAL A 241 -5.29 1.13 13.32
N ASP A 242 -5.71 1.57 14.51
CA ASP A 242 -6.27 0.67 15.54
C ASP A 242 -7.58 0.01 15.08
N PHE A 243 -8.45 0.74 14.38
CA PHE A 243 -9.69 0.16 13.82
C PHE A 243 -9.39 -0.97 12.84
N ILE A 244 -8.48 -0.71 11.90
CA ILE A 244 -8.10 -1.70 10.88
C ILE A 244 -7.49 -2.93 11.54
N VAL A 245 -6.56 -2.76 12.49
CA VAL A 245 -5.98 -3.86 13.27
C VAL A 245 -7.09 -4.71 13.91
N GLN A 246 -8.05 -4.07 14.59
CA GLN A 246 -9.17 -4.78 15.22
C GLN A 246 -10.11 -5.46 14.22
N MET A 247 -10.32 -4.90 13.04
CA MET A 247 -11.10 -5.53 11.97
C MET A 247 -10.45 -6.81 11.44
N TYR A 248 -9.12 -6.83 11.24
CA TYR A 248 -8.42 -8.06 10.83
C TYR A 248 -8.51 -9.15 11.89
N LEU A 249 -8.30 -8.78 13.16
CA LEU A 249 -8.30 -9.72 14.29
C LEU A 249 -9.68 -10.31 14.56
N SER A 250 -10.73 -9.47 14.59
CA SER A 250 -12.12 -9.92 14.72
C SER A 250 -12.60 -10.74 13.51
N SER A 251 -12.00 -10.53 12.34
CA SER A 251 -12.16 -11.39 11.16
C SER A 251 -11.39 -12.73 11.25
N GLY A 252 -10.79 -13.06 12.39
CA GLY A 252 -10.13 -14.34 12.65
C GLY A 252 -8.68 -14.43 12.17
N ALA A 253 -8.01 -13.30 11.91
CA ALA A 253 -6.57 -13.30 11.68
C ALA A 253 -5.80 -13.61 12.98
N ASP A 254 -4.81 -14.49 12.88
CA ASP A 254 -3.88 -14.80 13.98
C ASP A 254 -2.97 -13.58 14.25
N PRO A 255 -2.95 -13.01 15.49
CA PRO A 255 -2.08 -11.90 15.84
C PRO A 255 -0.59 -12.14 15.51
N ALA A 256 -0.10 -13.37 15.62
CA ALA A 256 1.30 -13.71 15.31
C ALA A 256 1.61 -13.71 13.80
N LYS A 257 0.58 -13.79 12.96
CA LYS A 257 0.67 -13.70 11.50
C LYS A 257 0.42 -12.29 10.97
N PHE A 258 0.04 -11.33 11.80
CA PHE A 258 -0.30 -9.99 11.36
C PHE A 258 0.89 -9.03 11.50
N ASN A 259 1.30 -8.38 10.39
CA ASN A 259 2.28 -7.31 10.41
C ASN A 259 1.61 -5.96 10.11
N LEU A 260 1.90 -4.97 10.95
CA LEU A 260 1.48 -3.59 10.76
C LEU A 260 2.47 -2.84 9.86
N ALA A 261 2.06 -2.41 8.67
CA ALA A 261 2.93 -1.61 7.81
C ALA A 261 2.86 -0.13 8.21
N VAL A 262 4.00 0.45 8.58
CA VAL A 262 4.13 1.86 8.99
C VAL A 262 4.83 2.65 7.88
N PRO A 263 4.29 3.81 7.43
CA PRO A 263 4.88 4.58 6.34
C PRO A 263 6.17 5.28 6.78
N ALA A 264 7.21 5.23 5.93
CA ALA A 264 8.44 6.02 6.04
C ALA A 264 8.42 7.24 5.08
N PHE A 265 7.23 7.79 4.88
CA PHE A 265 6.90 8.91 4.01
C PHE A 265 5.69 9.65 4.60
N GLY A 266 5.50 10.91 4.21
CA GLY A 266 4.32 11.70 4.53
C GLY A 266 3.49 12.01 3.29
N GLN A 267 2.20 12.29 3.50
CA GLN A 267 1.29 12.72 2.44
C GLN A 267 1.18 14.24 2.44
N THR A 268 1.24 14.85 1.26
CA THR A 268 1.33 16.30 1.08
C THR A 268 0.14 16.91 0.39
N TYR A 269 -0.17 18.15 0.78
CA TYR A 269 -1.26 18.95 0.25
C TYR A 269 -0.77 20.39 0.00
N THR A 270 -1.36 21.05 -1.00
CA THR A 270 -1.28 22.49 -1.18
C THR A 270 -2.52 23.12 -0.53
N LEU A 271 -2.33 23.97 0.46
CA LEU A 271 -3.39 24.67 1.19
C LEU A 271 -4.10 25.69 0.29
N SER A 272 -5.42 25.82 0.43
CA SER A 272 -6.18 26.89 -0.26
C SER A 272 -5.91 28.28 0.33
N ASP A 273 -5.57 28.34 1.62
CA ASP A 273 -5.14 29.55 2.32
C ASP A 273 -4.00 29.18 3.31
N PRO A 274 -2.76 29.68 3.11
CA PRO A 274 -1.64 29.45 4.02
C PRO A 274 -1.89 29.88 5.47
N ALA A 275 -2.83 30.81 5.72
CA ALA A 275 -3.21 31.23 7.06
C ALA A 275 -4.06 30.17 7.80
N VAL A 276 -4.62 29.21 7.08
CA VAL A 276 -5.43 28.10 7.62
C VAL A 276 -4.69 26.79 7.36
N SER A 277 -3.83 26.39 8.30
CA SER A 277 -2.88 25.27 8.13
C SER A 277 -3.00 24.16 9.18
N GLY A 278 -4.07 24.16 9.99
CA GLY A 278 -4.39 23.09 10.94
C GLY A 278 -4.82 21.77 10.27
N PHE A 279 -5.17 20.77 11.08
CA PHE A 279 -5.94 19.62 10.57
C PHE A 279 -7.33 20.07 10.11
N GLY A 280 -7.83 19.45 9.05
CA GLY A 280 -9.09 19.82 8.42
C GLY A 280 -9.04 21.18 7.72
N ALA A 281 -7.87 21.68 7.34
CA ALA A 281 -7.73 22.87 6.51
C ALA A 281 -8.10 22.57 5.05
N PRO A 282 -8.78 23.47 4.31
CA PRO A 282 -9.07 23.27 2.89
C PRO A 282 -7.81 23.21 2.03
N THR A 283 -7.79 22.30 1.06
CA THR A 283 -6.66 22.08 0.14
C THR A 283 -7.06 22.36 -1.30
N ALA A 284 -6.20 23.04 -2.05
CA ALA A 284 -6.40 23.36 -3.45
C ALA A 284 -5.95 22.22 -4.39
N ASP A 285 -4.90 21.49 -3.99
CA ASP A 285 -4.31 20.40 -4.77
C ASP A 285 -3.47 19.49 -3.84
N LEU A 286 -2.89 18.42 -4.40
CA LEU A 286 -1.77 17.70 -3.80
C LEU A 286 -0.57 18.64 -3.56
N GLY A 287 0.30 18.28 -2.62
CA GLY A 287 1.54 19.02 -2.40
C GLY A 287 2.56 18.77 -3.51
N PHE A 288 3.50 19.70 -3.68
CA PHE A 288 4.45 19.69 -4.78
C PHE A 288 5.38 18.46 -4.78
N PRO A 289 5.86 18.02 -5.96
CA PRO A 289 6.81 16.92 -6.08
C PRO A 289 8.10 17.12 -5.27
N GLY A 290 8.45 16.11 -4.46
CA GLY A 290 9.69 16.11 -3.69
C GLY A 290 10.96 16.19 -4.53
N LYS A 291 12.00 16.85 -4.00
CA LYS A 291 13.30 17.01 -4.67
C LYS A 291 13.93 15.65 -5.03
N LEU A 292 13.70 14.62 -4.22
CA LEU A 292 14.28 13.28 -4.26
C LEU A 292 13.28 12.22 -4.74
N THR A 293 12.01 12.28 -4.34
CA THR A 293 10.95 11.35 -4.76
C THR A 293 10.39 11.65 -6.14
N GLY A 294 10.23 12.93 -6.49
CA GLY A 294 9.73 13.38 -7.79
C GLY A 294 8.23 13.18 -8.05
N GLY A 295 7.47 12.67 -7.09
CA GLY A 295 6.01 12.50 -7.18
C GLY A 295 5.26 13.55 -6.36
N ALA A 296 4.20 14.13 -6.91
CA ALA A 296 3.28 15.00 -6.17
C ALA A 296 2.52 14.20 -5.09
N GLY A 297 2.05 14.88 -4.06
CA GLY A 297 1.24 14.29 -2.99
C GLY A 297 2.00 13.45 -1.95
N ALA A 298 3.32 13.24 -2.10
CA ALA A 298 4.11 12.51 -1.10
C ALA A 298 5.58 12.97 -1.01
N LEU A 299 6.08 13.03 0.23
CA LEU A 299 7.49 13.27 0.54
C LEU A 299 8.05 12.11 1.35
N SER A 300 9.28 11.67 1.03
CA SER A 300 10.01 10.73 1.89
C SER A 300 10.31 11.38 3.25
N PHE A 301 10.45 10.56 4.29
CA PHE A 301 10.83 11.07 5.62
C PHE A 301 12.12 11.92 5.58
N THR A 302 13.08 11.57 4.70
CA THR A 302 14.30 12.35 4.47
C THR A 302 14.03 13.76 3.96
N GLU A 303 13.12 13.94 2.99
CA GLU A 303 12.75 15.27 2.46
C GLU A 303 12.01 16.11 3.50
N ILE A 304 11.17 15.47 4.32
CA ILE A 304 10.46 16.13 5.42
C ILE A 304 11.47 16.62 6.47
N CYS A 305 12.46 15.79 6.83
CA CYS A 305 13.56 16.21 7.69
C CYS A 305 14.37 17.36 7.09
N GLU A 306 14.66 17.36 5.78
CA GLU A 306 15.33 18.47 5.09
C GLU A 306 14.51 19.76 5.20
N HIS A 307 13.22 19.71 4.89
CA HIS A 307 12.33 20.87 4.94
C HIS A 307 12.19 21.47 6.34
N VAL A 308 12.02 20.63 7.38
CA VAL A 308 11.90 21.09 8.77
C VAL A 308 13.25 21.59 9.32
N SER A 309 14.37 20.97 8.96
CA SER A 309 15.68 21.30 9.54
C SER A 309 16.41 22.42 8.80
N MET A 310 16.11 22.64 7.51
CA MET A 310 16.89 23.52 6.62
C MET A 310 16.04 24.57 5.89
N ASP A 311 14.84 24.20 5.41
CA ASP A 311 13.98 25.12 4.64
C ASP A 311 12.99 25.90 5.54
N GLY A 312 13.10 25.78 6.87
CA GLY A 312 12.33 26.56 7.86
C GLY A 312 10.87 26.14 8.03
N TRP A 313 10.49 24.93 7.62
CA TRP A 313 9.13 24.43 7.85
C TRP A 313 8.86 24.22 9.33
N THR A 314 7.68 24.63 9.80
CA THR A 314 7.28 24.45 11.20
C THR A 314 6.55 23.13 11.38
N ALA A 315 7.04 22.28 12.29
CA ALA A 315 6.37 21.04 12.68
C ALA A 315 5.38 21.29 13.83
N HIS A 316 4.21 20.67 13.74
CA HIS A 316 3.09 20.78 14.67
C HIS A 316 2.60 19.39 15.09
N ARG A 317 2.26 19.23 16.38
CA ARG A 317 1.77 17.97 16.95
C ARG A 317 0.55 18.20 17.85
N PRO A 318 -0.64 18.50 17.28
CA PRO A 318 -1.84 18.77 18.09
C PRO A 318 -2.47 17.50 18.69
N LEU A 319 -2.15 16.32 18.16
CA LEU A 319 -2.73 15.03 18.55
C LEU A 319 -1.62 14.01 18.91
N PRO A 320 -0.76 14.29 19.92
CA PRO A 320 0.49 13.56 20.14
C PRO A 320 0.32 12.05 20.33
N ASP A 321 -0.79 11.62 20.93
CA ASP A 321 -1.08 10.23 21.24
C ASP A 321 -1.92 9.50 20.19
N ALA A 322 -2.49 10.24 19.22
CA ALA A 322 -3.42 9.77 18.20
C ALA A 322 -2.88 9.84 16.77
N ALA A 323 -2.00 10.79 16.44
CA ALA A 323 -1.46 10.95 15.09
C ALA A 323 0.00 11.40 15.10
N GLY A 324 0.71 11.14 14.00
CA GLY A 324 2.02 11.72 13.76
C GLY A 324 1.93 13.25 13.61
N PRO A 325 3.07 13.95 13.65
CA PRO A 325 3.09 15.39 13.39
C PRO A 325 2.65 15.71 11.95
N TYR A 326 2.34 16.99 11.73
CA TYR A 326 2.39 17.58 10.40
C TYR A 326 3.43 18.71 10.36
N ALA A 327 3.89 19.09 9.18
CA ALA A 327 4.75 20.25 8.99
C ALA A 327 4.22 21.17 7.88
N VAL A 328 4.50 22.47 8.00
CA VAL A 328 4.00 23.52 7.10
C VAL A 328 5.13 24.43 6.64
N GLY A 329 5.16 24.74 5.34
CA GLY A 329 6.07 25.71 4.74
C GLY A 329 5.40 26.46 3.59
N GLY A 330 5.05 27.73 3.81
CA GLY A 330 4.27 28.50 2.85
C GLY A 330 2.84 27.93 2.71
N ASP A 331 2.44 27.60 1.48
CA ASP A 331 1.18 26.91 1.18
C ASP A 331 1.30 25.37 1.27
N GLN A 332 2.49 24.82 1.51
CA GLN A 332 2.72 23.37 1.54
C GLN A 332 2.51 22.80 2.94
N TRP A 333 1.85 21.65 3.00
CA TRP A 333 1.51 20.94 4.23
C TRP A 333 1.82 19.44 4.08
N VAL A 334 2.41 18.81 5.09
CA VAL A 334 2.72 17.36 5.09
C VAL A 334 2.35 16.71 6.42
N ALA A 335 1.57 15.63 6.41
CA ALA A 335 1.39 14.74 7.57
C ALA A 335 2.29 13.51 7.46
N TYR A 336 2.95 13.12 8.55
CA TYR A 336 3.93 12.04 8.53
C TYR A 336 4.11 11.37 9.89
N ASP A 337 4.51 10.10 9.89
CA ASP A 337 5.00 9.44 11.10
C ASP A 337 6.46 9.84 11.39
N ASP A 338 6.71 10.21 12.64
CA ASP A 338 8.04 10.44 13.17
C ASP A 338 8.53 9.27 14.02
N GLN A 339 9.75 9.36 14.57
CA GLN A 339 10.33 8.29 15.39
C GLN A 339 9.45 7.91 16.59
N PHE A 340 8.73 8.86 17.17
CA PHE A 340 7.77 8.60 18.25
C PHE A 340 6.60 7.76 17.74
N MET A 341 5.90 8.21 16.68
CA MET A 341 4.72 7.49 16.19
C MET A 341 5.08 6.14 15.55
N MET A 342 6.23 6.01 14.90
CA MET A 342 6.76 4.72 14.43
C MET A 342 6.95 3.73 15.59
N ARG A 343 7.55 4.17 16.71
CA ARG A 343 7.71 3.32 17.92
C ARG A 343 6.35 2.94 18.50
N ARG A 344 5.45 3.91 18.66
CA ARG A 344 4.10 3.72 19.23
C ARG A 344 3.29 2.69 18.45
N LYS A 345 3.30 2.77 17.12
CA LYS A 345 2.69 1.76 16.22
C LYS A 345 3.39 0.41 16.32
N GLY A 346 4.73 0.39 16.37
CA GLY A 346 5.51 -0.84 16.57
C GLY A 346 5.34 -1.51 17.95
N SER A 347 4.79 -0.79 18.93
CA SER A 347 4.37 -1.30 20.23
C SER A 347 2.86 -1.49 20.37
N LEU A 348 2.07 -1.32 19.30
CA LEU A 348 0.63 -1.50 19.36
C LEU A 348 0.30 -2.96 19.68
N HIS A 349 -0.40 -3.16 20.79
CA HIS A 349 -0.88 -4.48 21.21
C HIS A 349 -2.36 -4.62 20.81
N PRO A 350 -2.73 -5.71 20.11
CA PRO A 350 -4.12 -6.15 19.97
C PRO A 350 -4.88 -6.10 21.31
N ARG A 351 -5.95 -5.31 21.38
CA ARG A 351 -6.92 -5.38 22.50
C ARG A 351 -7.94 -6.48 22.23
N GLU A 352 -8.46 -7.11 23.28
CA GLU A 352 -9.61 -8.01 23.16
C GLU A 352 -10.92 -7.20 23.09
N GLY A 353 -11.75 -7.47 22.07
CA GLY A 353 -13.05 -6.83 21.90
C GLY A 353 -13.39 -6.50 20.43
N PRO A 354 -14.61 -6.05 20.14
CA PRO A 354 -14.93 -5.46 18.84
C PRO A 354 -14.17 -4.13 18.64
N PRO A 355 -13.98 -3.66 17.39
CA PRO A 355 -13.45 -2.33 17.14
C PRO A 355 -14.31 -1.25 17.81
N THR A 356 -13.68 -0.39 18.60
CA THR A 356 -14.30 0.79 19.23
C THR A 356 -13.49 2.02 18.89
N THR A 357 -14.13 3.10 18.48
CA THR A 357 -13.50 4.43 18.53
C THR A 357 -13.15 4.73 19.99
N PRO A 358 -11.86 4.99 20.32
CA PRO A 358 -11.50 5.37 21.67
C PRO A 358 -12.14 6.71 22.01
N GLU A 359 -12.75 6.82 23.19
CA GLU A 359 -13.22 8.11 23.71
C GLU A 359 -11.99 8.96 24.07
N TYR A 360 -11.52 9.76 23.12
CA TYR A 360 -10.26 10.50 23.23
C TYR A 360 -10.46 11.76 24.08
N ASP A 361 -10.08 11.66 25.36
CA ASP A 361 -10.08 12.82 26.26
C ASP A 361 -9.00 13.83 25.85
N ASN A 362 -9.42 14.92 25.23
CA ASN A 362 -8.56 16.05 24.87
C ASN A 362 -8.04 16.85 26.08
N SER A 363 -8.39 16.51 27.32
CA SER A 363 -7.99 17.25 28.53
C SER A 363 -6.50 17.15 28.89
N ALA A 364 -5.76 16.19 28.31
CA ALA A 364 -4.40 15.85 28.72
C ALA A 364 -3.33 15.92 27.59
N VAL A 365 -3.42 16.89 26.66
CA VAL A 365 -2.32 17.17 25.72
C VAL A 365 -1.12 17.74 26.49
N PHE A 366 -0.19 16.85 26.89
CA PHE A 366 1.03 17.26 27.59
C PHE A 366 1.89 18.18 26.70
N THR A 367 1.94 19.46 27.08
CA THR A 367 2.75 20.48 26.43
C THR A 367 4.03 20.68 27.23
N CYS A 368 5.19 20.51 26.59
CA CYS A 368 6.50 20.68 27.23
C CYS A 368 6.65 22.07 27.88
N PRO A 369 6.77 22.16 29.22
CA PRO A 369 6.95 23.45 29.91
C PRO A 369 8.32 24.09 29.64
N SER A 370 9.35 23.24 29.51
CA SER A 370 10.73 23.56 29.14
C SER A 370 11.43 22.28 28.69
N ASP A 371 12.69 22.35 28.26
CA ASP A 371 13.49 21.15 28.05
C ASP A 371 13.79 20.46 29.39
N GLY A 372 13.76 19.14 29.43
CA GLY A 372 13.87 18.38 30.70
C GLY A 372 13.09 17.07 30.71
N ARG A 373 12.83 16.54 31.91
CA ARG A 373 12.04 15.31 32.11
C ARG A 373 10.85 15.59 33.03
N PHE A 374 9.67 15.15 32.63
CA PHE A 374 8.40 15.48 33.28
C PHE A 374 7.55 14.23 33.52
N PRO A 375 6.78 14.16 34.63
CA PRO A 375 5.94 13.00 34.93
C PRO A 375 4.84 12.82 33.89
N LYS A 376 4.49 11.57 33.60
CA LYS A 376 3.33 11.21 32.78
C LYS A 376 2.12 10.92 33.70
N PRO A 377 1.04 11.74 33.69
CA PRO A 377 -0.01 11.69 34.72
C PRO A 377 -0.77 10.36 34.83
N ASP A 378 -0.86 9.62 33.73
CA ASP A 378 -1.58 8.35 33.60
C ASP A 378 -0.69 7.10 33.75
N ASN A 379 0.63 7.26 33.93
CA ASN A 379 1.55 6.13 34.09
C ASN A 379 2.85 6.51 34.83
N CYS A 380 2.97 6.17 36.11
CA CYS A 380 4.19 6.39 36.91
C CYS A 380 5.46 5.70 36.39
N ARG A 381 5.34 4.68 35.53
CA ARG A 381 6.49 3.97 34.93
C ARG A 381 6.96 4.65 33.64
N GLU A 382 6.29 5.72 33.21
CA GLU A 382 6.62 6.51 32.03
C GLU A 382 6.86 7.98 32.40
N PHE A 383 7.60 8.68 31.55
CA PHE A 383 7.87 10.10 31.69
C PHE A 383 8.08 10.73 30.30
N TYR A 384 7.76 12.01 30.18
CA TYR A 384 8.07 12.78 28.99
C TYR A 384 9.51 13.30 29.07
N ILE A 385 10.28 13.15 27.99
CA ILE A 385 11.48 13.96 27.73
C ILE A 385 11.08 15.08 26.80
N CYS A 386 11.40 16.31 27.18
CA CYS A 386 11.21 17.50 26.37
C CYS A 386 12.54 17.97 25.78
N SER A 387 12.55 18.18 24.47
CA SER A 387 13.59 18.92 23.73
C SER A 387 12.90 19.76 22.66
N ASP A 388 13.24 21.05 22.55
CA ASP A 388 12.71 21.95 21.52
C ASP A 388 11.18 22.01 21.49
N ARG A 389 10.56 21.93 22.68
CA ARG A 389 9.10 21.82 22.92
C ARG A 389 8.44 20.53 22.43
N VAL A 390 9.19 19.55 21.95
CA VAL A 390 8.69 18.23 21.56
C VAL A 390 8.73 17.28 22.76
N ALA A 391 7.59 16.67 23.10
CA ALA A 391 7.47 15.68 24.17
C ALA A 391 7.64 14.25 23.62
N ASP A 392 8.52 13.48 24.26
CA ASP A 392 8.92 12.15 23.84
C ASP A 392 8.74 11.19 25.04
N VAL A 393 7.78 10.26 25.00
CA VAL A 393 7.57 9.33 26.13
C VAL A 393 8.72 8.32 26.24
N LYS A 394 9.22 8.11 27.45
CA LYS A 394 10.18 7.06 27.82
C LYS A 394 9.66 6.26 29.01
N SER A 395 10.01 4.98 29.06
CA SER A 395 9.74 4.11 30.20
C SER A 395 10.95 4.06 31.14
N CYS A 396 10.68 3.91 32.43
CA CYS A 396 11.67 3.58 33.45
C CYS A 396 12.12 2.11 33.36
N GLU A 397 13.27 1.78 33.96
CA GLU A 397 13.76 0.39 34.04
C GLU A 397 12.85 -0.46 34.93
N ASP A 398 12.82 -1.78 34.71
CA ASP A 398 11.93 -2.69 35.44
C ASP A 398 12.16 -2.63 36.96
N GLY A 399 11.08 -2.39 37.71
CA GLY A 399 11.11 -2.13 39.15
C GLY A 399 11.15 -0.65 39.55
N THR A 400 11.40 0.27 38.62
CA THR A 400 11.49 1.72 38.92
C THR A 400 10.31 2.53 38.38
N VAL A 401 10.04 3.65 39.05
CA VAL A 401 9.01 4.67 38.71
C VAL A 401 9.64 6.07 38.65
N PHE A 402 9.05 6.98 37.89
CA PHE A 402 9.62 8.31 37.67
C PHE A 402 9.39 9.26 38.87
N ASP A 403 10.48 9.72 39.47
CA ASP A 403 10.46 10.74 40.53
C ASP A 403 10.32 12.13 39.89
N ALA A 404 9.14 12.74 40.03
CA ALA A 404 8.84 14.06 39.48
C ALA A 404 9.63 15.20 40.15
N GLU A 405 10.04 15.05 41.41
CA GLU A 405 10.82 16.05 42.15
C GLU A 405 12.30 16.01 41.73
N ARG A 406 12.80 14.81 41.38
CA ARG A 406 14.22 14.59 41.03
C ARG A 406 14.49 14.37 39.55
N SER A 407 13.45 14.27 38.72
CA SER A 407 13.51 14.05 37.28
C SER A 407 14.23 12.74 36.85
N PHE A 408 14.20 11.68 37.66
CA PHE A 408 14.79 10.38 37.31
C PHE A 408 14.02 9.17 37.87
N CYS A 409 14.25 7.98 37.31
CA CYS A 409 13.59 6.74 37.71
C CYS A 409 14.23 6.09 38.94
N ARG A 410 13.43 5.68 39.92
CA ARG A 410 13.87 5.00 41.16
C ARG A 410 12.79 4.09 41.71
N GLU A 411 13.15 3.18 42.62
CA GLU A 411 12.20 2.23 43.23
C GLU A 411 11.21 2.92 44.20
N ASP A 412 11.70 3.85 45.04
CA ASP A 412 10.90 4.51 46.09
C ASP A 412 10.32 5.90 45.70
N ALA A 413 9.91 6.13 44.45
CA ALA A 413 9.27 7.40 44.10
C ALA A 413 7.78 7.39 44.52
N PRO A 414 7.21 8.53 44.97
CA PRO A 414 5.78 8.63 45.28
C PRO A 414 4.95 8.57 43.98
N CYS A 415 4.53 7.37 43.61
CA CYS A 415 3.56 7.17 42.54
C CYS A 415 2.14 7.48 43.04
N MET A 416 1.46 8.41 42.38
CA MET A 416 0.02 8.64 42.53
C MET A 416 -0.71 8.22 41.27
N ASP A 417 -0.79 6.91 41.03
CA ASP A 417 -1.85 6.35 40.19
C ASP A 417 -3.18 6.76 40.82
N THR A 418 -3.96 7.61 40.17
CA THR A 418 -5.30 7.96 40.65
C THR A 418 -6.22 6.75 40.50
N GLU A 419 -6.47 6.04 41.61
CA GLU A 419 -7.43 4.93 41.66
C GLU A 419 -8.78 5.40 41.07
N PRO A 420 -9.35 4.73 40.04
CA PRO A 420 -10.65 5.12 39.50
C PRO A 420 -11.70 5.05 40.62
N PRO A 421 -12.66 5.98 40.66
CA PRO A 421 -13.51 6.17 41.83
C PRO A 421 -14.26 4.89 42.19
N ARG A 422 -14.03 4.39 43.42
CA ARG A 422 -14.72 3.21 43.94
C ARG A 422 -16.23 3.44 43.92
N VAL A 423 -16.91 2.76 43.01
CA VAL A 423 -18.37 2.65 43.03
C VAL A 423 -18.76 1.89 44.29
N THR A 424 -19.23 2.63 45.30
CA THR A 424 -19.87 2.05 46.49
C THR A 424 -21.05 1.18 46.06
N GLN A 425 -21.07 -0.08 46.52
CA GLN A 425 -22.12 -1.04 46.20
C GLN A 425 -23.51 -0.50 46.59
N PHE A 426 -24.29 -0.09 45.60
CA PHE A 426 -25.73 0.09 45.79
C PHE A 426 -26.41 -1.28 45.74
N ARG A 427 -27.02 -1.63 46.87
CA ARG A 427 -27.75 -2.87 47.11
C ARG A 427 -28.93 -2.99 46.14
N SER A 428 -28.87 -3.93 45.20
CA SER A 428 -29.93 -4.15 44.23
C SER A 428 -31.16 -4.80 44.85
N THR A 429 -32.30 -4.10 44.78
CA THR A 429 -33.64 -4.72 44.82
C THR A 429 -34.17 -4.82 43.39
N PRO A 430 -34.57 -6.01 42.90
CA PRO A 430 -35.00 -6.17 41.52
C PRO A 430 -36.46 -5.73 41.31
N PRO A 431 -36.76 -4.88 40.30
CA PRO A 431 -38.10 -4.72 39.75
C PRO A 431 -38.45 -5.90 38.81
N PRO A 432 -39.75 -6.11 38.48
CA PRO A 432 -40.22 -7.37 37.90
C PRO A 432 -39.88 -7.56 36.42
N VAL A 433 -39.73 -8.83 36.05
CA VAL A 433 -39.59 -9.29 34.66
C VAL A 433 -40.90 -9.08 33.90
N THR A 434 -40.83 -8.40 32.76
CA THR A 434 -41.91 -8.40 31.76
C THR A 434 -41.32 -8.86 30.43
N GLU A 435 -41.77 -10.01 29.92
CA GLU A 435 -41.40 -10.48 28.58
C GLU A 435 -42.07 -9.60 27.51
N ALA A 436 -41.31 -9.21 26.49
CA ALA A 436 -41.84 -8.64 25.26
C ALA A 436 -41.13 -9.26 24.05
N ARG A 437 -41.91 -9.85 23.14
CA ARG A 437 -41.43 -10.58 21.95
C ARG A 437 -40.77 -9.64 20.92
N LEU A 438 -39.80 -10.18 20.16
CA LEU A 438 -39.45 -9.62 18.86
C LEU A 438 -40.65 -9.67 17.90
N THR A 439 -40.90 -8.58 17.20
CA THR A 439 -41.75 -8.53 16.00
C THR A 439 -40.95 -7.98 14.82
N VAL A 440 -40.84 -8.79 13.77
CA VAL A 440 -40.23 -8.42 12.48
C VAL A 440 -41.27 -7.68 11.61
N PRO A 441 -40.95 -6.53 10.99
CA PRO A 441 -41.86 -5.87 10.05
C PRO A 441 -41.92 -6.60 8.68
N PRO A 442 -43.09 -6.71 8.03
CA PRO A 442 -43.22 -7.27 6.69
C PRO A 442 -42.88 -6.26 5.57
N PRO A 443 -42.61 -6.72 4.33
CA PRO A 443 -42.29 -5.84 3.20
C PRO A 443 -43.54 -5.19 2.60
N LEU A 444 -43.39 -3.98 2.03
CA LEU A 444 -44.47 -3.25 1.35
C LEU A 444 -44.22 -3.07 -0.15
N LEU A 445 -45.29 -3.22 -0.92
CA LEU A 445 -45.35 -3.13 -2.39
C LEU A 445 -45.89 -1.77 -2.86
N LYS A 446 -45.70 -1.48 -4.16
CA LYS A 446 -45.84 -0.16 -4.81
C LYS A 446 -47.28 0.41 -4.89
N ALA A 447 -47.42 1.69 -4.52
CA ALA A 447 -48.23 2.76 -5.16
C ALA A 447 -47.87 4.14 -4.52
N GLY A 448 -48.04 5.32 -5.13
CA GLY A 448 -48.34 5.63 -6.54
C GLY A 448 -49.20 6.91 -6.73
N GLY A 449 -48.59 8.09 -6.90
CA GLY A 449 -49.33 9.35 -7.17
C GLY A 449 -48.50 10.66 -7.06
N ASP A 450 -48.29 11.30 -8.21
CA ASP A 450 -48.04 12.73 -8.55
C ASP A 450 -47.16 13.74 -7.75
N THR A 451 -46.27 14.37 -8.55
CA THR A 451 -45.81 15.79 -8.59
C THR A 451 -45.27 16.48 -7.32
N ASP A 452 -43.95 16.70 -7.26
CA ASP A 452 -43.35 17.91 -7.87
C ASP A 452 -41.82 17.79 -7.99
N THR A 453 -41.28 17.94 -9.20
CA THR A 453 -39.86 17.66 -9.50
C THR A 453 -39.01 18.92 -9.56
N VAL A 454 -38.40 19.32 -8.45
CA VAL A 454 -37.29 20.29 -8.47
C VAL A 454 -35.99 19.55 -8.74
N VAL A 455 -35.53 19.59 -9.99
CA VAL A 455 -34.24 19.01 -10.39
C VAL A 455 -33.11 19.93 -9.92
N ILE A 456 -32.39 19.50 -8.87
CA ILE A 456 -31.04 20.01 -8.59
C ILE A 456 -30.09 19.20 -9.48
N PRO A 457 -29.33 19.82 -10.41
CA PRO A 457 -28.36 19.09 -11.21
C PRO A 457 -27.26 18.55 -10.29
N ALA A 458 -26.94 17.26 -10.43
CA ALA A 458 -25.75 16.69 -9.84
C ALA A 458 -24.53 17.43 -10.41
N ALA A 459 -23.63 17.90 -9.54
CA ALA A 459 -22.34 18.40 -9.98
C ALA A 459 -21.56 17.25 -10.62
N GLU A 460 -21.13 17.43 -11.86
CA GLU A 460 -20.22 16.48 -12.51
C GLU A 460 -18.91 16.41 -11.70
N PRO A 461 -18.30 15.21 -11.54
CA PRO A 461 -16.95 15.13 -10.97
C PRO A 461 -15.99 15.91 -11.88
N PRO A 462 -15.01 16.66 -11.32
CA PRO A 462 -14.07 17.41 -12.12
C PRO A 462 -13.27 16.48 -13.05
N PRO A 463 -13.03 16.86 -14.31
CA PRO A 463 -12.35 15.99 -15.26
C PRO A 463 -10.89 15.77 -14.84
N THR A 464 -10.54 14.53 -14.54
CA THR A 464 -9.16 14.08 -14.41
C THR A 464 -8.45 14.30 -15.74
N ARG A 465 -7.52 15.25 -15.80
CA ARG A 465 -6.67 15.46 -16.97
C ARG A 465 -5.51 14.48 -16.91
N PRO A 466 -5.28 13.62 -17.94
CA PRO A 466 -4.06 12.83 -18.00
C PRO A 466 -2.85 13.76 -18.08
N ILE A 467 -1.80 13.45 -17.33
CA ILE A 467 -0.53 14.17 -17.40
C ILE A 467 0.28 13.59 -18.57
N ASP A 468 0.24 14.26 -19.72
CA ASP A 468 1.05 13.92 -20.89
C ASP A 468 2.56 14.06 -20.60
N MET A 469 3.19 13.00 -20.08
CA MET A 469 4.65 12.97 -19.95
C MET A 469 5.30 12.57 -21.28
N LYS A 470 5.73 13.57 -22.05
CA LYS A 470 6.51 13.35 -23.29
C LYS A 470 7.96 13.01 -22.95
N VAL A 471 8.39 11.81 -23.32
CA VAL A 471 9.79 11.38 -23.24
C VAL A 471 10.39 11.34 -24.64
N ASP A 472 11.24 12.31 -24.95
CA ASP A 472 12.01 12.32 -26.19
C ASP A 472 13.33 11.56 -26.00
N MET A 473 13.46 10.40 -26.65
CA MET A 473 14.70 9.63 -26.73
C MET A 473 15.35 9.81 -28.11
N ASP A 474 16.47 10.55 -28.14
CA ASP A 474 17.37 10.62 -29.30
C ASP A 474 18.45 9.53 -29.13
N MET A 475 18.54 8.58 -30.08
CA MET A 475 19.58 7.53 -30.11
C MET A 475 20.50 7.63 -31.32
N ASP A 476 21.82 7.54 -31.07
CA ASP A 476 22.90 7.46 -32.06
C ASP A 476 23.30 5.98 -32.27
N VAL A 477 22.79 5.32 -33.30
CA VAL A 477 23.10 3.90 -33.61
C VAL A 477 24.35 3.81 -34.49
N LYS A 478 25.33 2.96 -34.14
CA LYS A 478 26.64 2.90 -34.84
C LYS A 478 27.02 1.52 -35.36
N THR A 479 26.32 0.44 -34.97
CA THR A 479 26.63 -0.93 -35.41
C THR A 479 25.36 -1.78 -35.65
N ASP A 480 25.47 -2.78 -36.54
CA ASP A 480 24.35 -3.67 -36.91
C ASP A 480 23.79 -4.48 -35.73
N GLY A 481 24.57 -4.69 -34.66
CA GLY A 481 24.12 -5.36 -33.44
C GLY A 481 23.15 -4.52 -32.59
N GLU A 482 23.34 -3.19 -32.58
CA GLU A 482 22.44 -2.26 -31.89
C GLU A 482 21.11 -2.13 -32.65
N LEU A 483 21.16 -2.19 -33.99
CA LEU A 483 19.97 -2.20 -34.85
C LEU A 483 19.05 -3.40 -34.55
N GLN A 484 19.61 -4.59 -34.31
CA GLN A 484 18.82 -5.78 -33.94
C GLN A 484 18.10 -5.60 -32.58
N GLN A 485 18.73 -4.96 -31.60
CA GLN A 485 18.10 -4.68 -30.30
C GLN A 485 16.96 -3.67 -30.42
N VAL A 486 17.11 -2.64 -31.25
CA VAL A 486 16.03 -1.67 -31.54
C VAL A 486 14.88 -2.34 -32.29
N LEU A 487 15.16 -3.21 -33.27
CA LEU A 487 14.13 -3.98 -33.98
C LEU A 487 13.36 -4.91 -33.04
N GLN A 488 14.05 -5.51 -32.06
CA GLN A 488 13.41 -6.36 -31.06
C GLN A 488 12.53 -5.55 -30.09
N LEU A 489 12.96 -4.37 -29.66
CA LEU A 489 12.15 -3.44 -28.86
C LEU A 489 10.88 -2.99 -29.62
N VAL A 490 11.00 -2.71 -30.92
CA VAL A 490 9.84 -2.38 -31.79
C VAL A 490 8.91 -3.59 -31.99
N GLN A 491 9.42 -4.82 -31.99
CA GLN A 491 8.59 -6.03 -32.00
C GLN A 491 7.82 -6.20 -30.68
N GLU A 492 8.43 -5.91 -29.53
CA GLU A 492 7.78 -5.97 -28.21
C GLU A 492 6.70 -4.90 -28.02
N LEU A 493 6.76 -3.78 -28.77
CA LEU A 493 5.82 -2.66 -28.71
C LEU A 493 4.67 -2.69 -29.75
N GLY A 494 4.49 -3.77 -30.52
CA GLY A 494 3.35 -3.93 -31.44
C GLY A 494 3.68 -4.35 -32.87
N GLY A 495 4.94 -4.62 -33.19
CA GLY A 495 5.31 -5.41 -34.35
C GLY A 495 5.64 -4.65 -35.64
N ILE A 496 6.44 -5.31 -36.49
CA ILE A 496 6.99 -4.76 -37.74
C ILE A 496 5.92 -4.51 -38.81
N ASP A 497 4.85 -5.30 -38.88
CA ASP A 497 3.88 -5.20 -39.96
C ASP A 497 2.99 -3.94 -39.90
N SER A 498 2.73 -3.43 -38.69
CA SER A 498 2.11 -2.13 -38.46
C SER A 498 2.97 -0.99 -39.03
N LEU A 499 4.29 -1.04 -38.77
CA LEU A 499 5.26 -0.08 -39.29
C LEU A 499 5.41 -0.19 -40.82
N ARG A 500 5.36 -1.41 -41.37
CA ARG A 500 5.41 -1.70 -42.80
C ARG A 500 4.21 -1.13 -43.56
N THR A 501 3.04 -1.14 -42.93
CA THR A 501 1.78 -0.61 -43.45
C THR A 501 1.77 0.92 -43.45
N LEU A 502 2.39 1.56 -42.45
CA LEU A 502 2.64 3.01 -42.46
C LEU A 502 3.66 3.43 -43.54
N LEU A 503 4.73 2.66 -43.72
CA LEU A 503 5.77 2.95 -44.72
C LEU A 503 5.35 2.72 -46.17
N SER A 504 4.35 1.86 -46.43
CA SER A 504 3.77 1.70 -47.77
C SER A 504 2.82 2.85 -48.15
N ALA A 505 2.08 3.39 -47.17
CA ALA A 505 1.24 4.58 -47.37
C ALA A 505 2.05 5.84 -47.71
N LEU A 506 3.28 5.96 -47.19
CA LEU A 506 4.19 7.09 -47.42
C LEU A 506 4.96 7.04 -48.77
N ARG A 507 4.65 6.08 -49.66
CA ARG A 507 5.44 5.82 -50.88
C ARG A 507 4.84 6.28 -52.21
N GLN A 508 3.81 7.13 -52.21
CA GLN A 508 3.35 7.81 -53.42
C GLN A 508 3.81 9.27 -53.48
N PRO A 509 4.60 9.68 -54.49
CA PRO A 509 4.99 11.08 -54.68
C PRO A 509 3.87 11.87 -55.37
N SER A 510 3.51 13.01 -54.80
CA SER A 510 2.54 13.94 -55.38
C SER A 510 3.07 14.63 -56.64
N ALA A 511 2.28 14.63 -57.72
CA ALA A 511 2.46 15.46 -58.91
C ALA A 511 1.33 16.51 -59.03
N GLN A 512 1.57 17.59 -59.77
CA GLN A 512 0.83 18.85 -59.69
C GLN A 512 -0.34 19.00 -60.70
N VAL A 513 -1.41 19.65 -60.21
CA VAL A 513 -2.17 20.78 -60.83
C VAL A 513 -2.97 20.59 -62.15
N GLU A 514 -4.17 21.19 -62.11
CA GLU A 514 -5.03 21.75 -63.19
C GLU A 514 -6.24 20.98 -63.80
N ALA A 515 -7.39 21.66 -63.64
CA ALA A 515 -8.56 21.81 -64.51
C ALA A 515 -9.21 20.61 -65.26
N GLY A 516 -10.49 20.36 -64.96
CA GLY A 516 -11.42 19.71 -65.91
C GLY A 516 -12.61 18.96 -65.29
N ALA A 517 -13.79 19.57 -65.32
CA ALA A 517 -15.07 18.84 -65.43
C ALA A 517 -15.32 18.55 -66.95
N PRO A 518 -16.18 17.60 -67.39
CA PRO A 518 -17.41 17.13 -66.71
C PRO A 518 -17.73 15.61 -66.92
N SER A 519 -19.03 15.27 -66.83
CA SER A 519 -19.71 13.97 -67.10
C SER A 519 -19.44 12.84 -66.07
N ALA A 520 -20.38 12.32 -65.28
CA ALA A 520 -21.83 12.05 -65.36
C ALA A 520 -22.21 10.64 -65.88
N GLN A 521 -23.13 10.01 -65.15
CA GLN A 521 -23.75 8.68 -65.39
C GLN A 521 -22.79 7.49 -65.14
N VAL A 522 -23.23 6.32 -64.67
CA VAL A 522 -24.58 5.72 -64.63
C VAL A 522 -24.93 5.15 -63.23
N GLU A 523 -26.23 5.00 -63.01
CA GLU A 523 -26.91 4.22 -61.96
C GLU A 523 -26.24 2.85 -61.66
N GLY A 524 -26.38 2.20 -60.50
CA GLY A 524 -27.30 2.42 -59.38
C GLY A 524 -28.15 1.17 -59.11
N VAL A 525 -28.07 0.59 -57.90
CA VAL A 525 -29.11 -0.29 -57.34
C VAL A 525 -29.20 -0.09 -55.83
N ALA A 526 -30.39 0.28 -55.38
CA ALA A 526 -30.89 0.22 -54.01
C ALA A 526 -32.44 0.11 -54.12
N PRO A 527 -33.19 -0.06 -53.02
CA PRO A 527 -33.03 -1.05 -51.95
C PRO A 527 -34.35 -1.86 -51.79
N SER A 528 -34.45 -2.70 -50.76
CA SER A 528 -35.75 -3.03 -50.16
C SER A 528 -35.72 -2.85 -48.64
N THR A 529 -36.55 -1.91 -48.20
CA THR A 529 -36.84 -1.47 -46.82
C THR A 529 -38.05 -2.24 -46.26
N PRO A 530 -38.66 -1.86 -45.12
CA PRO A 530 -38.10 -1.69 -43.77
C PRO A 530 -38.95 -2.44 -42.70
N VAL A 531 -38.49 -2.49 -41.44
CA VAL A 531 -39.37 -2.27 -40.28
C VAL A 531 -38.61 -1.48 -39.22
N ASP A 532 -39.25 -0.44 -38.69
CA ASP A 532 -38.77 0.43 -37.61
C ASP A 532 -39.57 0.15 -36.32
N THR A 533 -38.88 0.00 -35.19
CA THR A 533 -39.41 0.31 -33.85
C THR A 533 -38.26 0.75 -32.95
N GLY A 534 -38.13 2.04 -32.69
CA GLY A 534 -37.03 2.62 -31.90
C GLY A 534 -37.25 2.69 -30.38
N ALA A 535 -36.14 2.60 -29.64
CA ALA A 535 -35.87 3.31 -28.37
C ALA A 535 -34.35 3.24 -28.08
N PRO A 536 -33.72 4.27 -27.48
CA PRO A 536 -32.26 4.42 -27.53
C PRO A 536 -31.50 3.76 -26.36
N SER A 537 -30.47 2.97 -26.69
CA SER A 537 -29.39 2.60 -25.76
C SER A 537 -28.18 3.49 -26.03
N ARG A 538 -27.85 4.40 -25.11
CA ARG A 538 -26.70 5.30 -25.27
C ARG A 538 -25.43 4.61 -24.76
N LEU A 539 -24.82 3.78 -25.60
CA LEU A 539 -23.43 3.35 -25.43
C LEU A 539 -22.51 4.54 -25.67
N THR A 540 -21.82 5.01 -24.63
CA THR A 540 -20.65 5.87 -24.79
C THR A 540 -19.44 4.97 -25.06
N GLU A 541 -19.03 4.88 -26.31
CA GLU A 541 -17.73 4.34 -26.68
C GLU A 541 -16.63 5.23 -26.09
N PHE A 542 -15.78 4.65 -25.25
CA PHE A 542 -14.51 5.28 -24.87
C PHE A 542 -13.50 5.04 -26.02
N PRO A 543 -12.61 6.02 -26.32
CA PRO A 543 -11.64 5.86 -27.39
C PRO A 543 -10.62 4.77 -27.05
N ALA A 544 -10.22 4.01 -28.07
CA ALA A 544 -9.12 3.05 -27.93
C ALA A 544 -7.79 3.78 -27.66
N PRO A 545 -6.86 3.19 -26.88
CA PRO A 545 -5.56 3.80 -26.61
C PRO A 545 -4.76 4.02 -27.90
N GLN A 546 -4.15 5.20 -28.06
CA GLN A 546 -3.40 5.51 -29.27
C GLN A 546 -2.05 4.77 -29.32
N PRO A 547 -1.62 4.28 -30.49
CA PRO A 547 -0.34 3.61 -30.65
C PRO A 547 0.84 4.60 -30.60
N ALA A 548 2.00 4.14 -30.14
CA ALA A 548 3.23 4.92 -30.11
C ALA A 548 3.66 5.37 -31.53
N VAL A 549 4.13 6.61 -31.66
CA VAL A 549 4.51 7.22 -32.95
C VAL A 549 6.03 7.41 -33.01
N ALA A 550 6.68 6.65 -33.88
CA ALA A 550 8.10 6.82 -34.21
C ALA A 550 8.25 7.69 -35.47
N GLN A 551 9.12 8.70 -35.43
CA GLN A 551 9.50 9.49 -36.60
C GLN A 551 11.01 9.38 -36.86
N VAL A 552 11.37 9.12 -38.12
CA VAL A 552 12.76 9.08 -38.57
C VAL A 552 13.16 10.49 -39.02
N VAL A 553 14.06 11.12 -38.26
CA VAL A 553 14.48 12.51 -38.50
C VAL A 553 15.86 12.51 -39.15
N THR A 554 15.83 12.28 -40.47
CA THR A 554 16.93 12.34 -41.45
C THR A 554 18.17 11.43 -41.25
N THR A 555 18.82 11.13 -42.37
CA THR A 555 20.11 10.45 -42.45
C THR A 555 21.14 11.41 -43.04
N ASP A 556 22.24 11.63 -42.33
CA ASP A 556 23.43 12.28 -42.87
C ASP A 556 24.69 11.55 -42.38
N GLY A 557 25.74 11.52 -43.20
CA GLY A 557 27.07 10.99 -42.84
C GLY A 557 27.13 9.54 -42.33
N GLY A 558 26.13 8.69 -42.63
CA GLY A 558 26.11 7.29 -42.19
C GLY A 558 25.68 7.07 -40.72
N ARG A 559 24.96 8.02 -40.11
CA ARG A 559 24.27 7.81 -38.82
C ARG A 559 22.76 7.90 -39.01
N THR A 560 22.03 7.01 -38.33
CA THR A 560 20.57 7.01 -38.29
C THR A 560 20.11 7.51 -36.93
N ARG A 561 19.40 8.64 -36.92
CA ARG A 561 18.81 9.20 -35.70
C ARG A 561 17.33 8.81 -35.64
N ILE A 562 16.94 8.09 -34.61
CA ILE A 562 15.55 7.68 -34.39
C ILE A 562 15.00 8.48 -33.23
N ARG A 563 13.83 9.09 -33.42
CA ARG A 563 13.04 9.70 -32.35
C ARG A 563 11.77 8.88 -32.14
N VAL A 564 11.60 8.39 -30.92
CA VAL A 564 10.42 7.64 -30.50
C VAL A 564 9.65 8.50 -29.51
N HIS A 565 8.40 8.83 -29.84
CA HIS A 565 7.50 9.46 -28.87
C HIS A 565 6.66 8.38 -28.18
N VAL A 566 6.78 8.32 -26.86
CA VAL A 566 5.96 7.47 -26.00
C VAL A 566 5.11 8.37 -25.12
N THR A 567 3.80 8.19 -25.17
CA THR A 567 2.85 8.77 -24.21
C THR A 567 2.65 7.76 -23.10
N VAL A 568 2.80 8.18 -21.84
CA VAL A 568 2.53 7.34 -20.67
C VAL A 568 1.40 7.99 -19.88
N GLU A 569 0.24 7.33 -19.81
CA GLU A 569 -0.79 7.69 -18.85
C GLU A 569 -0.34 7.25 -17.46
N LEU A 570 -0.22 8.22 -16.55
CA LEU A 570 -0.03 7.98 -15.13
C LEU A 570 -1.38 8.23 -14.43
N GLU A 571 -1.98 7.16 -13.92
CA GLU A 571 -3.04 7.25 -12.91
C GLU A 571 -2.47 7.98 -11.67
N PRO A 572 -3.22 8.90 -11.04
CA PRO A 572 -2.82 9.51 -9.78
C PRO A 572 -2.82 8.46 -8.65
N PHE A 573 -1.74 8.45 -7.85
CA PHE A 573 -1.52 7.49 -6.76
C PHE A 573 -2.47 7.66 -5.57
#